data_AF-A0A7Y2TQQ8-F1
#
_entry.id   AF-A0A7Y2TQQ8-F1
#
_cell.length_a   1.000
_cell.length_b   1.000
_cell.length_c   1.000
_cell.angle_alpha   90.00
_cell.angle_beta   90.00
_cell.angle_gamma   90.00
#
_symmetry.space_group_name_H-M   'P 1'
#
loop_
_entity.id
_entity.type
_entity.pdbx_description
1 polymer ?
#
loop_
_entity_poly.entity_id
_entity_poly.type
_entity_poly.pdbx_seq_one_letter_code
_entity_poly.pdbx_strand_id
1 'polypeptide(L)'
;NQKDRQQASGGPITKDNTGVEYYGTIFALAESPLEPGVLWTGSDDGLLHLNRDGGENWTRVQPRGMPEEIQINSIEAHPFEAGSLYVAATAYKSDDFRPYLFRTSDYGRSWKKITDGIPEDHFTRVIRADPVKPGLLYAGTEGGLYLSRNDGEDWESLQLDLPIVPVTDLAVRRGELIAATQGRGYWSFDHLSLLRQVGDDTWSERLALFEPGPAWRLPNRSTEDPGQRGRNPADGVVLFYWLAEELPPNAELELLISDAAGKEIRRFTRKPEKPDPEEEPPLGDDDRLLTADTGLNRFEWNLRYPGVERFEKLVLWNDALDGPRAVPGTYRATLTTGGASRSVGIEIRPDPRSEAAPEALQQQFDFVWGINRKLTDIHRAIRRIRDTRGQLETMGQRIDGREGYAELAQAAGDLGEKLTGIEEALYQTRLEARQDPLNYPIRLNDKLAGVMRGASIGDHPPPASAIAVRDELVGEAERQLSELDRLLNDDLVRLNTLAASLRLPAIITEGE
;
A
#
# COMPACT_ATOMS: atom_id res chain seq x y z
N ASN A 1 16.34 0.04 48.52
CA ASN A 1 17.02 1.35 48.59
C ASN A 1 18.28 1.20 49.42
N GLN A 2 19.41 1.61 48.87
CA GLN A 2 20.68 1.70 49.59
C GLN A 2 20.76 3.04 50.34
N LYS A 3 20.38 3.05 51.61
CA LYS A 3 20.29 4.28 52.42
C LYS A 3 21.65 4.94 52.66
N ASP A 4 22.71 4.16 52.66
CA ASP A 4 24.09 4.62 52.78
C ASP A 4 24.55 5.45 51.59
N ARG A 5 23.93 5.30 50.42
CA ARG A 5 24.23 6.13 49.23
C ARG A 5 23.31 7.33 49.07
N GLN A 6 22.30 7.46 49.92
CA GLN A 6 21.37 8.60 49.90
C GLN A 6 21.90 9.80 50.70
N GLN A 7 23.06 10.32 50.27
CA GLN A 7 23.81 11.36 50.96
C GLN A 7 24.12 12.55 50.05
N ALA A 8 24.57 13.65 50.65
CA ALA A 8 25.02 14.81 49.90
C ALA A 8 26.20 14.47 48.97
N SER A 9 25.96 14.42 47.66
CA SER A 9 26.93 14.15 46.61
C SER A 9 27.85 15.35 46.34
N GLY A 10 28.90 15.13 45.57
CA GLY A 10 29.96 16.11 45.31
C GLY A 10 31.09 16.11 46.35
N GLY A 11 32.19 16.74 45.99
CA GLY A 11 33.41 16.78 46.79
C GLY A 11 33.37 17.75 47.97
N PRO A 12 34.49 17.92 48.70
CA PRO A 12 34.58 18.85 49.83
C PRO A 12 34.46 20.32 49.41
N ILE A 13 34.67 20.63 48.13
CA ILE A 13 34.70 22.00 47.58
C ILE A 13 33.38 22.39 46.91
N THR A 14 32.73 21.45 46.22
CA THR A 14 31.46 21.71 45.51
C THR A 14 30.54 20.53 45.70
N LYS A 15 29.36 20.80 46.24
CA LYS A 15 28.27 19.84 46.38
C LYS A 15 27.46 19.78 45.09
N ASP A 16 26.98 18.60 44.77
CA ASP A 16 26.15 18.33 43.59
C ASP A 16 24.76 17.83 44.02
N ASN A 17 24.18 18.47 45.03
CA ASN A 17 22.92 18.05 45.65
C ASN A 17 21.73 18.61 44.88
N THR A 18 21.25 17.89 43.87
CA THR A 18 20.14 18.34 43.03
C THR A 18 18.80 17.70 43.39
N GLY A 19 18.78 16.81 44.38
CA GLY A 19 17.57 16.17 44.90
C GLY A 19 17.46 14.68 44.57
N VAL A 20 18.14 14.23 43.50
CA VAL A 20 18.20 12.83 43.06
C VAL A 20 18.98 11.94 44.03
N GLU A 21 19.76 12.52 44.93
CA GLU A 21 20.55 11.77 45.90
C GLU A 21 19.71 11.25 47.07
N TYR A 22 18.50 11.76 47.30
CA TYR A 22 17.74 11.44 48.52
C TYR A 22 16.82 10.22 48.38
N TYR A 23 16.40 9.87 47.16
CA TYR A 23 15.48 8.78 46.88
C TYR A 23 15.86 8.07 45.58
N GLY A 24 15.71 6.75 45.56
CA GLY A 24 15.70 6.00 44.29
C GLY A 24 14.37 6.22 43.59
N THR A 25 14.40 6.28 42.27
CA THR A 25 13.24 6.59 41.42
C THR A 25 12.62 5.29 40.92
N ILE A 26 11.29 5.15 41.05
CA ILE A 26 10.56 4.15 40.26
C ILE A 26 10.62 4.61 38.81
N PHE A 27 11.39 3.89 38.01
CA PHE A 27 11.74 4.27 36.65
C PHE A 27 10.81 3.62 35.62
N ALA A 28 10.26 2.45 35.94
CA ALA A 28 9.33 1.72 35.10
C ALA A 28 8.14 1.19 35.92
N LEU A 29 6.94 1.25 35.34
CA LEU A 29 5.70 0.71 35.92
C LEU A 29 4.87 0.09 34.80
N ALA A 30 4.28 -1.08 35.06
CA ALA A 30 3.37 -1.75 34.16
C ALA A 30 2.26 -2.48 34.93
N GLU A 31 1.03 -2.40 34.44
CA GLU A 31 -0.07 -3.27 34.87
C GLU A 31 -0.17 -4.47 33.92
N SER A 32 -0.55 -5.63 34.45
CA SER A 32 -0.84 -6.82 33.65
C SER A 32 -2.03 -6.55 32.72
N PRO A 33 -1.91 -6.80 31.40
CA PRO A 33 -3.05 -6.71 30.49
C PRO A 33 -4.07 -7.85 30.70
N LEU A 34 -3.72 -8.86 31.51
CA LEU A 34 -4.51 -10.08 31.73
C LEU A 34 -5.15 -10.14 33.12
N GLU A 35 -4.60 -9.40 34.09
CA GLU A 35 -5.03 -9.47 35.49
C GLU A 35 -5.09 -8.05 36.09
N PRO A 36 -6.28 -7.45 36.18
CA PRO A 36 -6.45 -6.14 36.82
C PRO A 36 -5.89 -6.13 38.25
N GLY A 37 -5.15 -5.08 38.61
CA GLY A 37 -4.55 -4.94 39.93
C GLY A 37 -3.24 -5.71 40.14
N VAL A 38 -2.74 -6.43 39.13
CA VAL A 38 -1.36 -6.95 39.12
C VAL A 38 -0.43 -5.89 38.53
N LEU A 39 0.39 -5.28 39.40
CA LEU A 39 1.29 -4.18 39.04
C LEU A 39 2.75 -4.59 39.24
N TRP A 40 3.61 -4.13 38.35
CA TRP A 40 5.06 -4.31 38.39
C TRP A 40 5.74 -2.95 38.42
N THR A 41 6.82 -2.83 39.19
CA THR A 41 7.64 -1.62 39.22
C THR A 41 9.12 -1.95 39.23
N GLY A 42 9.92 -1.22 38.45
CA GLY A 42 11.37 -1.27 38.46
C GLY A 42 11.97 0.09 38.82
N SER A 43 13.04 0.10 39.61
CA SER A 43 13.73 1.33 40.02
C SER A 43 15.11 1.52 39.37
N ASP A 44 15.62 2.74 39.48
CA ASP A 44 16.97 3.12 39.06
C ASP A 44 18.10 2.50 39.91
N ASP A 45 17.78 1.95 41.09
CA ASP A 45 18.71 1.23 41.97
C ASP A 45 18.55 -0.31 41.93
N GLY A 46 17.84 -0.84 40.92
CA GLY A 46 17.79 -2.28 40.65
C GLY A 46 16.80 -3.06 41.51
N LEU A 47 15.77 -2.40 42.05
CA LEU A 47 14.69 -3.07 42.76
C LEU A 47 13.51 -3.32 41.83
N LEU A 48 13.08 -4.57 41.78
CA LEU A 48 11.87 -4.98 41.08
C LEU A 48 10.83 -5.42 42.11
N HIS A 49 9.63 -4.84 42.05
CA HIS A 49 8.52 -5.19 42.94
C HIS A 49 7.27 -5.60 42.15
N LEU A 50 6.51 -6.48 42.78
CA LEU A 50 5.21 -6.98 42.34
C LEU A 50 4.15 -6.61 43.37
N ASN A 51 3.00 -6.17 42.88
CA ASN A 51 1.76 -6.03 43.61
C ASN A 51 0.67 -6.88 42.92
N ARG A 52 -0.26 -7.42 43.70
CA ARG A 52 -1.38 -8.25 43.17
C ARG A 52 -2.74 -7.87 43.75
N ASP A 53 -2.83 -6.73 44.41
CA ASP A 53 -4.00 -6.30 45.17
C ASP A 53 -4.30 -4.81 44.96
N GLY A 54 -3.98 -4.27 43.78
CA GLY A 54 -4.33 -2.89 43.42
C GLY A 54 -3.53 -1.82 44.15
N GLY A 55 -2.34 -2.16 44.64
CA GLY A 55 -1.38 -1.24 45.25
C GLY A 55 -1.22 -1.38 46.76
N GLU A 56 -1.93 -2.29 47.44
CA GLU A 56 -1.90 -2.43 48.89
C GLU A 56 -0.60 -3.08 49.41
N ASN A 57 -0.18 -4.22 48.84
CA ASN A 57 1.01 -4.95 49.28
C ASN A 57 2.04 -5.17 48.16
N TRP A 58 3.30 -4.81 48.42
CA TRP A 58 4.40 -4.92 47.46
C TRP A 58 5.44 -5.94 47.90
N THR A 59 5.81 -6.85 47.00
CA THR A 59 6.83 -7.89 47.23
C THR A 59 8.01 -7.67 46.30
N ARG A 60 9.23 -7.74 46.84
CA ARG A 60 10.48 -7.67 46.06
C ARG A 60 10.73 -8.99 45.33
N VAL A 61 10.95 -8.94 44.03
CA VAL A 61 10.93 -10.11 43.13
C VAL A 61 12.02 -10.08 42.04
N GLN A 62 13.12 -9.36 42.25
CA GLN A 62 14.18 -9.26 41.22
C GLN A 62 14.93 -10.56 40.93
N PRO A 63 15.52 -10.70 39.72
CA PRO A 63 16.34 -11.85 39.36
C PRO A 63 17.53 -12.07 40.30
N ARG A 64 17.83 -13.34 40.59
CA ARG A 64 19.07 -13.72 41.28
C ARG A 64 20.26 -13.57 40.33
N GLY A 65 21.34 -12.96 40.80
CA GLY A 65 22.56 -12.74 40.00
C GLY A 65 22.48 -11.53 39.07
N MET A 66 21.39 -10.76 39.10
CA MET A 66 21.36 -9.42 38.51
C MET A 66 22.36 -8.51 39.25
N PRO A 67 23.19 -7.72 38.54
CA PRO A 67 24.12 -6.80 39.18
C PRO A 67 23.42 -5.88 40.18
N GLU A 68 24.08 -5.60 41.30
CA GLU A 68 23.58 -4.60 42.24
C GLU A 68 23.56 -3.23 41.57
N GLU A 69 22.57 -2.40 41.89
CA GLU A 69 22.44 -1.01 41.37
C GLU A 69 22.24 -0.89 39.86
N ILE A 70 21.93 -2.01 39.18
CA ILE A 70 21.55 -1.94 37.78
C ILE A 70 20.27 -1.13 37.62
N GLN A 71 20.23 -0.22 36.66
CA GLN A 71 19.02 0.55 36.40
C GLN A 71 18.01 -0.33 35.66
N ILE A 72 16.80 -0.52 36.21
CA ILE A 72 15.69 -1.14 35.48
C ILE A 72 15.09 -0.07 34.56
N ASN A 73 15.44 -0.12 33.29
CA ASN A 73 15.12 0.94 32.34
C ASN A 73 13.74 0.76 31.70
N SER A 74 13.28 -0.48 31.53
CA SER A 74 11.98 -0.81 30.94
C SER A 74 11.49 -2.15 31.47
N ILE A 75 10.16 -2.27 31.64
CA ILE A 75 9.47 -3.52 31.92
C ILE A 75 8.28 -3.66 30.97
N GLU A 76 7.96 -4.89 30.61
CA GLU A 76 6.85 -5.21 29.70
C GLU A 76 6.07 -6.40 30.28
N ALA A 77 4.83 -6.16 30.69
CA ALA A 77 3.93 -7.22 31.13
C ALA A 77 3.55 -8.11 29.95
N HIS A 78 3.61 -9.43 30.14
CA HIS A 78 3.40 -10.35 29.03
C HIS A 78 1.96 -10.28 28.50
N PRO A 79 1.75 -10.10 27.18
CA PRO A 79 0.41 -9.91 26.62
C PRO A 79 -0.45 -11.19 26.61
N PHE A 80 0.17 -12.37 26.76
CA PHE A 80 -0.52 -13.67 26.62
C PHE A 80 -0.38 -14.63 27.81
N GLU A 81 0.38 -14.29 28.84
CA GLU A 81 0.73 -15.22 29.94
C GLU A 81 0.66 -14.47 31.28
N ALA A 82 -0.28 -14.86 32.12
CA ALA A 82 -0.49 -14.23 33.42
C ALA A 82 0.70 -14.47 34.36
N GLY A 83 1.09 -13.45 35.12
CA GLY A 83 2.24 -13.51 36.03
C GLY A 83 3.62 -13.40 35.36
N SER A 84 3.66 -13.18 34.05
CA SER A 84 4.89 -13.13 33.28
C SER A 84 5.32 -11.69 32.98
N LEU A 85 6.62 -11.43 33.05
CA LEU A 85 7.22 -10.10 32.86
C LEU A 85 8.53 -10.20 32.10
N TYR A 86 8.75 -9.28 31.16
CA TYR A 86 10.04 -9.00 30.56
C TYR A 86 10.65 -7.75 31.19
N VAL A 87 11.97 -7.77 31.43
CA VAL A 87 12.71 -6.67 32.06
C VAL A 87 13.93 -6.35 31.24
N ALA A 88 14.11 -5.08 30.88
CA ALA A 88 15.35 -4.54 30.34
C ALA A 88 16.04 -3.68 31.40
N ALA A 89 17.30 -4.01 31.69
CA ALA A 89 18.12 -3.31 32.66
C ALA A 89 19.46 -2.89 32.04
N THR A 90 20.15 -1.93 32.66
CA THR A 90 21.45 -1.45 32.16
C THR A 90 22.39 -1.01 33.29
N ALA A 91 23.67 -1.31 33.12
CA ALA A 91 24.74 -0.98 34.06
C ALA A 91 25.84 -0.10 33.44
N TYR A 92 25.60 0.52 32.27
CA TYR A 92 26.63 1.26 31.51
C TYR A 92 27.29 2.40 32.30
N LYS A 93 26.57 2.98 33.28
CA LYS A 93 27.08 4.03 34.17
C LYS A 93 28.15 3.53 35.14
N SER A 94 28.28 2.22 35.29
CA SER A 94 29.26 1.52 36.12
C SER A 94 30.32 0.81 35.27
N ASP A 95 30.53 1.26 34.03
CA ASP A 95 31.50 0.68 33.06
C ASP A 95 31.18 -0.78 32.68
N ASP A 96 29.89 -1.15 32.71
CA ASP A 96 29.38 -2.46 32.31
C ASP A 96 28.41 -2.33 31.14
N PHE A 97 28.90 -2.64 29.94
CA PHE A 97 28.19 -2.50 28.67
C PHE A 97 27.42 -3.75 28.24
N ARG A 98 27.32 -4.76 29.12
CA ARG A 98 26.66 -6.02 28.80
C ARG A 98 25.14 -5.86 28.65
N PRO A 99 24.50 -6.65 27.79
CA PRO A 99 23.05 -6.70 27.71
C PRO A 99 22.46 -7.39 28.94
N TYR A 100 21.34 -6.86 29.43
CA TYR A 100 20.58 -7.40 30.56
C TYR A 100 19.09 -7.38 30.24
N LEU A 101 18.62 -8.50 29.69
CA LEU A 101 17.21 -8.82 29.53
C LEU A 101 16.87 -10.02 30.40
N PHE A 102 15.73 -9.96 31.09
CA PHE A 102 15.24 -11.05 31.93
C PHE A 102 13.76 -11.33 31.67
N ARG A 103 13.38 -12.61 31.82
CA ARG A 103 11.99 -13.08 31.78
C ARG A 103 11.64 -13.84 33.05
N THR A 104 10.42 -13.65 33.54
CA THR A 104 9.76 -14.54 34.50
C THR A 104 8.43 -15.02 33.93
N SER A 105 7.97 -16.19 34.36
CA SER A 105 6.66 -16.78 34.05
C SER A 105 5.85 -17.16 35.29
N ASP A 106 6.33 -16.78 36.48
CA ASP A 106 5.80 -17.31 37.74
C ASP A 106 5.69 -16.25 38.84
N TYR A 107 5.31 -15.03 38.45
CA TYR A 107 5.19 -13.88 39.34
C TYR A 107 6.54 -13.51 40.01
N GLY A 108 7.64 -13.68 39.28
CA GLY A 108 8.98 -13.29 39.72
C GLY A 108 9.61 -14.23 40.75
N ARG A 109 9.10 -15.46 40.90
CA ARG A 109 9.71 -16.48 41.77
C ARG A 109 10.99 -17.05 41.14
N SER A 110 11.02 -17.17 39.82
CA SER A 110 12.19 -17.56 39.03
C SER A 110 12.36 -16.66 37.81
N TRP A 111 13.61 -16.58 37.33
CA TRP A 111 14.02 -15.68 36.26
C TRP A 111 15.02 -16.36 35.34
N LYS A 112 14.91 -16.08 34.04
CA LYS A 112 15.86 -16.47 32.99
C LYS A 112 16.47 -15.21 32.38
N LYS A 113 17.80 -15.16 32.22
CA LYS A 113 18.47 -14.16 31.39
C LYS A 113 18.26 -14.54 29.92
N ILE A 114 17.82 -13.60 29.09
CA ILE A 114 17.34 -13.83 27.72
C ILE A 114 18.08 -12.90 26.75
N THR A 115 19.40 -13.06 26.63
CA THR A 115 20.29 -12.15 25.88
C THR A 115 21.09 -12.84 24.77
N ASP A 116 20.86 -14.13 24.52
CA ASP A 116 21.66 -14.89 23.57
C ASP A 116 21.44 -14.35 22.15
N GLY A 117 22.51 -14.03 21.43
CA GLY A 117 22.48 -13.35 20.13
C GLY A 117 22.63 -11.82 20.16
N ILE A 118 22.57 -11.19 21.34
CA ILE A 118 22.91 -9.76 21.51
C ILE A 118 24.41 -9.63 21.87
N PRO A 119 25.21 -8.81 21.16
CA PRO A 119 26.62 -8.59 21.50
C PRO A 119 26.83 -8.05 22.92
N GLU A 120 27.95 -8.43 23.53
CA GLU A 120 28.31 -8.09 24.93
C GLU A 120 28.58 -6.60 25.16
N ASP A 121 28.71 -5.79 24.13
CA ASP A 121 28.87 -4.33 24.18
C ASP A 121 27.60 -3.56 23.77
N HIS A 122 26.52 -4.27 23.45
CA HIS A 122 25.22 -3.69 23.09
C HIS A 122 24.27 -3.70 24.31
N PHE A 123 24.56 -2.91 25.33
CA PHE A 123 23.68 -2.85 26.50
C PHE A 123 22.24 -2.48 26.11
N THR A 124 21.30 -3.09 26.80
CA THR A 124 19.87 -3.05 26.49
C THR A 124 19.19 -1.88 27.19
N ARG A 125 18.26 -1.23 26.49
CA ARG A 125 17.50 -0.09 27.00
C ARG A 125 16.01 -0.39 27.13
N VAL A 126 15.44 -1.08 26.16
CA VAL A 126 14.00 -1.32 26.09
C VAL A 126 13.70 -2.71 25.54
N ILE A 127 12.65 -3.33 26.07
CA ILE A 127 12.05 -4.55 25.53
C ILE A 127 10.54 -4.33 25.35
N ARG A 128 10.00 -4.82 24.24
CA ARG A 128 8.56 -4.82 23.94
C ARG A 128 8.14 -6.17 23.39
N ALA A 129 6.97 -6.64 23.80
CA ALA A 129 6.36 -7.81 23.22
C ALA A 129 5.40 -7.39 22.09
N ASP A 130 5.32 -8.21 21.05
CA ASP A 130 4.26 -8.04 20.06
C ASP A 130 2.91 -8.40 20.68
N PRO A 131 1.89 -7.52 20.59
CA PRO A 131 0.58 -7.77 21.21
C PRO A 131 -0.30 -8.75 20.42
N VAL A 132 0.15 -9.24 19.26
CA VAL A 132 -0.59 -10.15 18.38
C VAL A 132 0.08 -11.53 18.25
N LYS A 133 1.41 -11.58 18.22
CA LYS A 133 2.20 -12.80 18.02
C LYS A 133 2.96 -13.19 19.30
N PRO A 134 2.51 -14.23 20.03
CA PRO A 134 3.28 -14.79 21.15
C PRO A 134 4.69 -15.20 20.71
N GLY A 135 5.69 -15.05 21.57
CA GLY A 135 7.09 -15.33 21.23
C GLY A 135 7.84 -14.18 20.57
N LEU A 136 7.13 -13.24 19.91
CA LEU A 136 7.77 -12.17 19.15
C LEU A 136 8.09 -10.97 20.04
N LEU A 137 9.38 -10.70 20.24
CA LEU A 137 9.88 -9.61 21.07
C LEU A 137 10.82 -8.70 20.30
N TYR A 138 10.86 -7.42 20.69
CA TYR A 138 11.75 -6.41 20.14
C TYR A 138 12.61 -5.82 21.25
N ALA A 139 13.91 -5.70 21.03
CA ALA A 139 14.83 -5.07 21.96
C ALA A 139 15.55 -3.88 21.30
N GLY A 140 15.54 -2.75 22.01
CA GLY A 140 16.35 -1.59 21.69
C GLY A 140 17.61 -1.57 22.53
N THR A 141 18.76 -1.41 21.89
CA THR A 141 20.09 -1.41 22.51
C THR A 141 20.85 -0.14 22.16
N GLU A 142 22.03 0.04 22.75
CA GLU A 142 22.96 1.11 22.34
C GLU A 142 23.43 0.96 20.88
N GLY A 143 23.51 -0.27 20.36
CA GLY A 143 24.02 -0.54 19.02
C GLY A 143 22.96 -0.86 17.97
N GLY A 144 21.67 -0.73 18.29
CA GLY A 144 20.58 -0.96 17.33
C GLY A 144 19.39 -1.76 17.83
N LEU A 145 18.60 -2.29 16.88
CA LEU A 145 17.40 -3.09 17.11
C LEU A 145 17.66 -4.59 16.97
N TYR A 146 16.98 -5.37 17.82
CA TYR A 146 16.99 -6.83 17.79
C TYR A 146 15.57 -7.39 17.85
N LEU A 147 15.38 -8.56 17.25
CA LEU A 147 14.15 -9.32 17.21
C LEU A 147 14.37 -10.70 17.83
N SER A 148 13.42 -11.18 18.61
CA SER A 148 13.34 -12.58 19.03
C SER A 148 12.00 -13.16 18.63
N ARG A 149 11.98 -14.45 18.28
CA ARG A 149 10.77 -15.20 17.86
C ARG A 149 10.36 -16.27 18.87
N ASN A 150 11.13 -16.41 19.96
CA ASN A 150 11.03 -17.47 20.94
C ASN A 150 11.12 -16.90 22.37
N ASP A 151 10.42 -15.80 22.64
CA ASP A 151 10.36 -15.15 23.96
C ASP A 151 11.74 -14.76 24.54
N GLY A 152 12.67 -14.37 23.66
CA GLY A 152 14.00 -13.88 24.02
C GLY A 152 15.05 -14.98 24.20
N GLU A 153 14.73 -16.24 23.89
CA GLU A 153 15.73 -17.30 23.94
C GLU A 153 16.88 -17.05 22.97
N ASP A 154 16.58 -16.59 21.76
CA ASP A 154 17.56 -16.16 20.77
C ASP A 154 17.15 -14.83 20.14
N TRP A 155 18.14 -13.99 19.85
CA TRP A 155 17.97 -12.68 19.22
C TRP A 155 18.74 -12.58 17.90
N GLU A 156 18.07 -12.00 16.90
CA GLU A 156 18.66 -11.64 15.61
C GLU A 156 18.63 -10.11 15.43
N SER A 157 19.59 -9.57 14.68
CA SER A 157 19.61 -8.14 14.37
C SER A 157 18.45 -7.76 13.47
N LEU A 158 17.68 -6.74 13.86
CA LEU A 158 16.64 -6.10 13.05
C LEU A 158 17.12 -4.71 12.59
N GLN A 159 18.39 -4.60 12.22
CA GLN A 159 18.99 -3.33 11.85
C GLN A 159 18.46 -2.79 10.51
N LEU A 160 18.36 -3.64 9.48
CA LEU A 160 17.90 -3.24 8.14
C LEU A 160 18.58 -1.94 7.64
N ASP A 161 17.81 -0.90 7.34
CA ASP A 161 18.27 0.42 6.91
C ASP A 161 18.35 1.45 8.06
N LEU A 162 18.04 1.05 9.30
CA LEU A 162 18.28 1.87 10.49
C LEU A 162 19.80 2.13 10.61
N PRO A 163 20.24 3.36 10.87
CA PRO A 163 21.65 3.62 11.21
C PRO A 163 22.02 3.01 12.56
N ILE A 164 23.31 2.74 12.80
CA ILE A 164 23.78 2.33 14.13
C ILE A 164 23.61 3.53 15.08
N VAL A 165 22.57 3.48 15.91
CA VAL A 165 22.21 4.53 16.88
C VAL A 165 21.61 3.91 18.14
N PRO A 166 21.71 4.60 19.30
CA PRO A 166 21.02 4.16 20.50
C PRO A 166 19.51 4.19 20.31
N VAL A 167 18.86 3.06 20.59
CA VAL A 167 17.40 2.94 20.62
C VAL A 167 16.95 3.06 22.08
N THR A 168 16.32 4.19 22.41
CA THR A 168 15.97 4.52 23.79
C THR A 168 14.60 4.01 24.20
N ASP A 169 13.67 3.89 23.26
CA ASP A 169 12.33 3.34 23.51
C ASP A 169 11.74 2.73 22.23
N LEU A 170 10.76 1.85 22.42
CA LEU A 170 10.04 1.14 21.37
C LEU A 170 8.53 1.18 21.65
N ALA A 171 7.72 1.26 20.61
CA ALA A 171 6.27 1.10 20.69
C ALA A 171 5.74 0.28 19.51
N VAL A 172 4.87 -0.69 19.79
CA VAL A 172 4.13 -1.42 18.75
C VAL A 172 2.75 -0.79 18.61
N ARG A 173 2.44 -0.26 17.43
CA ARG A 173 1.16 0.43 17.19
C ARG A 173 0.73 0.23 15.76
N ARG A 174 -0.55 -0.10 15.55
CA ARG A 174 -1.17 -0.24 14.21
C ARG A 174 -0.46 -1.21 13.24
N GLY A 175 0.29 -2.19 13.76
CA GLY A 175 1.05 -3.10 12.92
C GLY A 175 2.42 -2.56 12.51
N GLU A 176 2.88 -1.49 13.18
CA GLU A 176 4.18 -0.87 12.99
C GLU A 176 5.00 -0.98 14.27
N LEU A 177 6.32 -1.09 14.14
CA LEU A 177 7.27 -0.94 15.25
C LEU A 177 7.91 0.43 15.14
N ILE A 178 7.65 1.27 16.13
CA ILE A 178 8.17 2.63 16.23
C ILE A 178 9.36 2.61 17.18
N ALA A 179 10.51 3.09 16.70
CA ALA A 179 11.73 3.21 17.48
C ALA A 179 12.06 4.67 17.75
N ALA A 180 12.21 5.04 19.02
CA ALA A 180 12.77 6.32 19.43
C ALA A 180 14.30 6.18 19.51
N THR A 181 15.02 7.09 18.85
CA THR A 181 16.48 7.02 18.74
C THR A 181 17.15 8.25 19.33
N GLN A 182 18.35 8.08 19.86
CA GLN A 182 19.17 9.21 20.25
C GLN A 182 19.89 9.80 19.02
N GLY A 183 19.58 11.04 18.66
CA GLY A 183 20.27 11.79 17.60
C GLY A 183 19.69 11.63 16.18
N ARG A 184 18.72 10.73 15.95
CA ARG A 184 18.06 10.54 14.63
C ARG A 184 16.53 10.58 14.68
N GLY A 185 15.95 11.08 15.77
CA GLY A 185 14.49 11.26 15.89
C GLY A 185 13.79 9.93 16.11
N TYR A 186 12.79 9.61 15.28
CA TYR A 186 12.04 8.36 15.35
C TYR A 186 12.09 7.62 14.01
N TRP A 187 12.00 6.29 14.06
CA TRP A 187 11.94 5.38 12.92
C TRP A 187 10.69 4.51 13.01
N SER A 188 10.16 4.09 11.86
CA SER A 188 9.01 3.19 11.77
C SER A 188 9.34 2.01 10.88
N PHE A 189 9.07 0.81 11.37
CA PHE A 189 8.98 -0.39 10.55
C PHE A 189 7.51 -0.67 10.27
N ASP A 190 7.06 -0.39 9.04
CA ASP A 190 5.64 -0.29 8.70
C ASP A 190 4.91 -1.63 8.55
N HIS A 191 5.66 -2.73 8.41
CA HIS A 191 5.11 -4.01 7.91
C HIS A 191 5.31 -5.16 8.91
N LEU A 192 5.00 -4.96 10.20
CA LEU A 192 5.12 -6.06 11.19
C LEU A 192 4.25 -7.26 10.87
N SER A 193 3.17 -7.08 10.10
CA SER A 193 2.37 -8.19 9.56
C SER A 193 3.22 -9.25 8.86
N LEU A 194 4.25 -8.85 8.12
CA LEU A 194 5.21 -9.77 7.51
C LEU A 194 6.00 -10.53 8.59
N LEU A 195 6.63 -9.81 9.53
CA LEU A 195 7.46 -10.43 10.57
C LEU A 195 6.68 -11.40 11.47
N ARG A 196 5.37 -11.20 11.65
CA ARG A 196 4.47 -12.07 12.42
C ARG A 196 4.17 -13.40 11.71
N GLN A 197 4.30 -13.43 10.39
CA GLN A 197 4.04 -14.59 9.53
C GLN A 197 5.31 -15.37 9.18
N VAL A 198 6.47 -14.71 9.18
CA VAL A 198 7.76 -15.33 8.89
C VAL A 198 8.23 -16.19 10.07
N GLY A 199 8.56 -17.45 9.78
CA GLY A 199 9.26 -18.39 10.64
C GLY A 199 10.17 -19.31 9.82
N ASP A 200 10.83 -20.27 10.47
CA ASP A 200 11.84 -21.13 9.81
C ASP A 200 11.27 -21.91 8.62
N ASP A 201 10.04 -22.39 8.71
CA ASP A 201 9.37 -23.16 7.66
C ASP A 201 8.93 -22.29 6.47
N THR A 202 8.78 -20.98 6.65
CA THR A 202 8.27 -20.06 5.60
C THR A 202 9.10 -20.14 4.32
N TRP A 203 10.42 -20.28 4.47
CA TRP A 203 11.35 -20.26 3.34
C TRP A 203 11.42 -21.59 2.58
N SER A 204 10.83 -22.66 3.14
CA SER A 204 10.72 -23.96 2.48
C SER A 204 9.58 -24.02 1.46
N GLU A 205 8.64 -23.08 1.51
CA GLU A 205 7.54 -23.00 0.54
C GLU A 205 8.03 -22.51 -0.82
N ARG A 206 7.61 -23.19 -1.90
CA ARG A 206 7.92 -22.77 -3.28
C ARG A 206 7.37 -21.37 -3.61
N LEU A 207 6.18 -21.06 -3.07
CA LEU A 207 5.46 -19.81 -3.27
C LEU A 207 4.72 -19.46 -1.98
N ALA A 208 4.97 -18.27 -1.44
CA ALA A 208 4.18 -17.70 -0.35
C ALA A 208 3.65 -16.31 -0.73
N LEU A 209 2.46 -15.98 -0.24
CA LEU A 209 1.89 -14.64 -0.30
C LEU A 209 1.51 -14.27 1.13
N PHE A 210 2.05 -13.16 1.63
CA PHE A 210 1.89 -12.76 3.03
C PHE A 210 0.68 -11.86 3.19
N GLU A 211 -0.12 -12.10 4.23
CA GLU A 211 -1.29 -11.29 4.55
C GLU A 211 -0.84 -9.87 4.94
N PRO A 212 -1.27 -8.82 4.22
CA PRO A 212 -0.87 -7.46 4.53
C PRO A 212 -1.54 -6.97 5.82
N GLY A 213 -0.94 -5.93 6.43
CA GLY A 213 -1.65 -5.19 7.47
C GLY A 213 -2.81 -4.39 6.87
N PRO A 214 -3.77 -3.90 7.68
CA PRO A 214 -4.85 -3.06 7.19
C PRO A 214 -4.31 -1.82 6.48
N ALA A 215 -4.76 -1.59 5.25
CA ALA A 215 -4.41 -0.41 4.48
C ALA A 215 -5.37 0.73 4.78
N TRP A 216 -4.86 1.96 4.76
CA TRP A 216 -5.68 3.15 4.98
C TRP A 216 -5.90 3.88 3.65
N ARG A 217 -7.13 4.30 3.39
CA ARG A 217 -7.50 5.05 2.18
C ARG A 217 -7.05 6.52 2.24
N LEU A 218 -5.77 6.76 2.51
CA LEU A 218 -5.22 8.11 2.68
C LEU A 218 -5.08 8.83 1.32
N PRO A 219 -5.23 10.16 1.24
CA PRO A 219 -4.86 10.97 0.08
C PRO A 219 -3.35 11.23 0.01
N ASN A 220 -2.52 10.24 0.34
CA ASN A 220 -1.06 10.39 0.34
C ASN A 220 -0.49 10.28 -1.07
N ARG A 221 0.64 10.97 -1.28
CA ARG A 221 1.55 10.71 -2.39
C ARG A 221 2.88 10.32 -1.80
N SER A 222 3.40 9.16 -2.21
CA SER A 222 4.76 8.74 -1.90
C SER A 222 5.65 9.00 -3.12
N THR A 223 6.87 9.48 -2.89
CA THR A 223 7.92 9.60 -3.90
C THR A 223 9.04 8.64 -3.53
N GLU A 224 9.66 8.00 -4.53
CA GLU A 224 10.78 7.09 -4.28
C GLU A 224 12.03 7.82 -3.77
N ASP A 225 12.25 9.05 -4.23
CA ASP A 225 13.31 9.94 -3.74
C ASP A 225 12.70 11.17 -3.05
N PRO A 226 12.49 11.14 -1.73
CA PRO A 226 12.04 12.30 -0.96
C PRO A 226 13.19 13.26 -0.58
N GLY A 227 14.43 12.99 -1.03
CA GLY A 227 15.62 13.70 -0.60
C GLY A 227 15.87 13.56 0.91
N GLN A 228 15.96 14.68 1.62
CA GLN A 228 16.19 14.73 3.08
C GLN A 228 14.92 14.59 3.93
N ARG A 229 13.76 14.34 3.29
CA ARG A 229 12.48 14.14 3.99
C ARG A 229 12.27 12.65 4.22
N GLY A 230 11.48 12.31 5.25
CA GLY A 230 10.96 10.95 5.39
C GLY A 230 10.11 10.57 4.18
N ARG A 231 10.17 9.29 3.78
CA ARG A 231 9.29 8.73 2.76
C ARG A 231 7.89 8.57 3.36
N ASN A 232 6.87 9.08 2.67
CA ASN A 232 5.50 8.77 3.05
C ASN A 232 5.23 7.27 2.84
N PRO A 233 4.30 6.67 3.61
CA PRO A 233 3.84 5.32 3.31
C PRO A 233 3.35 5.20 1.87
N ALA A 234 3.41 3.98 1.33
CA ALA A 234 2.83 3.59 0.05
C ALA A 234 1.39 4.11 -0.12
N ASP A 235 1.00 4.48 -1.34
CA ASP A 235 -0.40 4.78 -1.63
C ASP A 235 -1.09 3.43 -1.86
N GLY A 236 -1.80 2.94 -0.85
CA GLY A 236 -2.60 1.71 -0.93
C GLY A 236 -2.06 0.51 -0.16
N VAL A 237 -2.12 -0.68 -0.77
CA VAL A 237 -1.80 -1.96 -0.13
C VAL A 237 -0.43 -2.44 -0.61
N VAL A 238 0.46 -2.71 0.35
CA VAL A 238 1.75 -3.36 0.10
C VAL A 238 1.60 -4.86 0.31
N LEU A 239 1.87 -5.64 -0.73
CA LEU A 239 1.85 -7.10 -0.72
C LEU A 239 3.28 -7.62 -0.80
N PHE A 240 3.64 -8.53 0.09
CA PHE A 240 4.89 -9.26 0.05
C PHE A 240 4.64 -10.69 -0.44
N TYR A 241 5.54 -11.21 -1.26
CA TYR A 241 5.50 -12.59 -1.71
C TYR A 241 6.89 -13.19 -1.83
N TRP A 242 6.99 -14.50 -1.64
CA TRP A 242 8.22 -15.26 -1.69
C TRP A 242 8.24 -16.20 -2.90
N LEU A 243 9.36 -16.19 -3.62
CA LEU A 243 9.68 -17.14 -4.68
C LEU A 243 10.94 -17.91 -4.26
N ALA A 244 10.82 -19.21 -3.99
CA ALA A 244 11.97 -19.99 -3.51
C ALA A 244 13.06 -20.18 -4.57
N GLU A 245 12.67 -20.13 -5.85
CA GLU A 245 13.54 -20.42 -6.98
C GLU A 245 13.33 -19.38 -8.09
N GLU A 246 14.35 -19.22 -8.91
CA GLU A 246 14.28 -18.37 -10.09
C GLU A 246 13.21 -18.90 -11.07
N LEU A 247 12.30 -18.03 -11.48
CA LEU A 247 11.26 -18.39 -12.43
C LEU A 247 11.82 -18.40 -13.87
N PRO A 248 11.56 -19.46 -14.68
CA PRO A 248 11.94 -19.49 -16.09
C PRO A 248 11.49 -18.21 -16.83
N PRO A 249 12.20 -17.73 -17.87
CA PRO A 249 11.91 -16.44 -18.52
C PRO A 249 10.44 -16.22 -18.92
N ASN A 250 9.76 -17.28 -19.37
CA ASN A 250 8.36 -17.24 -19.82
C ASN A 250 7.38 -17.85 -18.81
N ALA A 251 7.81 -18.09 -17.57
CA ALA A 251 6.90 -18.58 -16.54
C ALA A 251 5.88 -17.50 -16.18
N GLU A 252 4.61 -17.88 -16.18
CA GLU A 252 3.52 -17.04 -15.71
C GLU A 252 3.71 -16.73 -14.23
N LEU A 253 3.60 -15.45 -13.90
CA LEU A 253 3.47 -14.93 -12.55
C LEU A 253 2.37 -13.88 -12.60
N GLU A 254 1.30 -14.12 -11.85
CA GLU A 254 0.10 -13.30 -11.89
C GLU A 254 -0.39 -12.99 -10.49
N LEU A 255 -0.78 -11.75 -10.26
CA LEU A 255 -1.47 -11.28 -9.06
C LEU A 255 -2.85 -10.75 -9.45
N LEU A 256 -3.88 -11.44 -8.98
CA LEU A 256 -5.28 -11.05 -9.14
C LEU A 256 -5.80 -10.37 -7.88
N ILE A 257 -6.28 -9.14 -8.03
CA ILE A 257 -7.04 -8.42 -7.00
C ILE A 257 -8.53 -8.56 -7.31
N SER A 258 -9.31 -8.97 -6.31
CA SER A 258 -10.76 -9.16 -6.40
C SER A 258 -11.50 -8.51 -5.22
N ASP A 259 -12.77 -8.16 -5.45
CA ASP A 259 -13.65 -7.67 -4.39
C ASP A 259 -14.13 -8.80 -3.47
N ALA A 260 -14.89 -8.43 -2.43
CA ALA A 260 -15.47 -9.38 -1.48
C ALA A 260 -16.39 -10.45 -2.13
N ALA A 261 -16.95 -10.17 -3.30
CA ALA A 261 -17.79 -11.11 -4.06
C ALA A 261 -16.96 -12.01 -5.00
N GLY A 262 -15.64 -11.84 -5.06
CA GLY A 262 -14.75 -12.58 -5.93
C GLY A 262 -14.72 -12.05 -7.37
N LYS A 263 -15.30 -10.87 -7.63
CA LYS A 263 -15.22 -10.24 -8.95
C LYS A 263 -13.82 -9.64 -9.13
N GLU A 264 -13.23 -9.93 -10.29
CA GLU A 264 -11.93 -9.37 -10.69
C GLU A 264 -11.99 -7.83 -10.75
N ILE A 265 -11.01 -7.20 -10.10
CA ILE A 265 -10.77 -5.76 -10.14
C ILE A 265 -9.57 -5.48 -11.04
N ARG A 266 -8.43 -6.13 -10.76
CA ARG A 266 -7.16 -5.93 -11.46
C ARG A 266 -6.37 -7.22 -11.53
N ARG A 267 -5.64 -7.38 -12.62
CA ARG A 267 -4.68 -8.46 -12.83
C ARG A 267 -3.35 -7.85 -13.20
N PHE A 268 -2.31 -8.24 -12.48
CA PHE A 268 -0.94 -7.81 -12.70
C PHE A 268 -0.09 -9.00 -13.11
N THR A 269 0.79 -8.78 -14.08
CA THR A 269 1.64 -9.82 -14.64
C THR A 269 3.11 -9.51 -14.38
N ARG A 270 3.95 -10.53 -14.59
CA ARG A 270 5.40 -10.42 -14.51
C ARG A 270 5.94 -9.32 -15.44
N LYS A 271 6.94 -8.59 -14.96
CA LYS A 271 7.76 -7.73 -15.81
C LYS A 271 8.52 -8.58 -16.86
N PRO A 272 8.42 -8.27 -18.16
CA PRO A 272 9.17 -8.99 -19.18
C PRO A 272 10.69 -8.78 -18.96
N GLU A 273 11.47 -9.83 -19.14
CA GLU A 273 12.94 -9.80 -18.95
C GLU A 273 13.63 -8.88 -19.97
N LYS A 274 13.10 -8.86 -21.20
CA LYS A 274 13.50 -7.94 -22.26
C LYS A 274 12.26 -7.24 -22.79
N PRO A 275 11.96 -6.01 -22.34
CA PRO A 275 10.90 -5.23 -22.96
C PRO A 275 11.27 -4.97 -24.42
N ASP A 276 10.35 -5.27 -25.34
CA ASP A 276 10.53 -4.91 -26.74
C ASP A 276 10.44 -3.38 -26.85
N PRO A 277 11.49 -2.68 -27.35
CA PRO A 277 11.48 -1.23 -27.45
C PRO A 277 10.49 -0.68 -28.48
N GLU A 278 9.96 -1.52 -29.39
CA GLU A 278 8.89 -1.17 -30.33
C GLU A 278 7.49 -1.49 -29.78
N GLU A 279 7.40 -2.33 -28.74
CA GLU A 279 6.15 -2.61 -28.05
C GLU A 279 5.84 -1.40 -27.16
N GLU A 280 4.88 -0.57 -27.60
CA GLU A 280 4.39 0.52 -26.77
C GLU A 280 3.95 -0.05 -25.41
N PRO A 281 4.33 0.57 -24.28
CA PRO A 281 3.82 0.15 -22.99
C PRO A 281 2.30 0.08 -23.10
N PRO A 282 1.66 -0.97 -22.57
CA PRO A 282 0.24 -1.17 -22.75
C PRO A 282 -0.50 0.13 -22.46
N LEU A 283 -1.35 0.56 -23.40
CA LEU A 283 -2.25 1.71 -23.27
C LEU A 283 -3.28 1.43 -22.17
N GLY A 284 -2.81 1.38 -20.94
CA GLY A 284 -3.52 0.93 -19.76
C GLY A 284 -3.27 1.89 -18.60
N ASP A 285 -4.16 1.83 -17.63
CA ASP A 285 -4.18 2.77 -16.49
C ASP A 285 -3.11 2.49 -15.42
N ASP A 286 -2.34 1.42 -15.57
CA ASP A 286 -1.45 0.92 -14.55
C ASP A 286 -0.34 0.07 -15.18
N ASP A 287 0.87 0.61 -15.23
CA ASP A 287 2.08 0.02 -15.81
C ASP A 287 2.89 -0.80 -14.80
N ARG A 288 2.36 -1.00 -13.59
CA ARG A 288 3.03 -1.78 -12.55
C ARG A 288 3.05 -3.25 -12.92
N LEU A 289 4.23 -3.83 -12.79
CA LEU A 289 4.52 -5.22 -13.11
C LEU A 289 5.11 -5.92 -11.89
N LEU A 290 4.87 -7.22 -11.78
CA LEU A 290 5.43 -8.05 -10.71
C LEU A 290 6.92 -8.29 -10.97
N THR A 291 7.74 -8.12 -9.94
CA THR A 291 9.12 -8.61 -9.93
C THR A 291 9.11 -10.13 -9.74
N ALA A 292 10.07 -10.82 -10.35
CA ALA A 292 10.20 -12.27 -10.26
C ALA A 292 11.57 -12.67 -9.71
N ASP A 293 12.10 -11.84 -8.80
CA ASP A 293 13.40 -12.08 -8.19
C ASP A 293 13.30 -13.28 -7.26
N THR A 294 14.34 -14.12 -7.22
CA THR A 294 14.42 -15.18 -6.22
C THR A 294 14.45 -14.56 -4.83
N GLY A 295 13.54 -15.01 -3.97
CA GLY A 295 13.40 -14.56 -2.61
C GLY A 295 12.18 -13.66 -2.37
N LEU A 296 12.32 -12.71 -1.45
CA LEU A 296 11.22 -11.83 -1.02
C LEU A 296 11.03 -10.68 -2.02
N ASN A 297 9.82 -10.58 -2.55
CA ASN A 297 9.40 -9.54 -3.48
C ASN A 297 8.32 -8.66 -2.83
N ARG A 298 8.15 -7.44 -3.38
CA ARG A 298 7.19 -6.44 -2.92
C ARG A 298 6.38 -5.91 -4.10
N PHE A 299 5.07 -5.83 -3.93
CA PHE A 299 4.16 -5.20 -4.89
C PHE A 299 3.22 -4.20 -4.18
N GLU A 300 2.88 -3.11 -4.86
CA GLU A 300 2.01 -2.06 -4.32
C GLU A 300 0.78 -1.88 -5.21
N TRP A 301 -0.41 -2.15 -4.66
CA TRP A 301 -1.68 -1.83 -5.30
C TRP A 301 -2.21 -0.50 -4.77
N ASN A 302 -2.38 0.50 -5.65
CA ASN A 302 -2.83 1.87 -5.30
C ASN A 302 -4.33 2.00 -5.01
N LEU A 303 -4.98 0.88 -4.72
CA LEU A 303 -6.42 0.78 -4.49
C LEU A 303 -7.26 1.12 -5.74
N ARG A 304 -6.69 1.37 -6.92
CA ARG A 304 -7.51 1.80 -8.08
C ARG A 304 -8.08 0.64 -8.88
N TYR A 305 -9.33 0.80 -9.26
CA TYR A 305 -10.01 0.02 -10.32
C TYR A 305 -9.47 0.41 -11.70
N PRO A 306 -9.80 -0.33 -12.78
CA PRO A 306 -9.52 0.02 -14.16
C PRO A 306 -9.74 1.48 -14.53
N GLY A 307 -8.73 2.11 -15.11
CA GLY A 307 -8.91 3.40 -15.74
C GLY A 307 -9.58 3.28 -17.08
N VAL A 308 -9.74 4.45 -17.67
CA VAL A 308 -10.32 4.62 -19.00
C VAL A 308 -9.34 4.06 -20.03
N GLU A 309 -9.84 3.23 -20.95
CA GLU A 309 -9.02 2.77 -22.09
C GLU A 309 -8.57 3.94 -22.95
N ARG A 310 -7.33 3.91 -23.43
CA ARG A 310 -6.76 4.98 -24.26
C ARG A 310 -6.78 4.58 -25.74
N PHE A 311 -6.54 5.57 -26.62
CA PHE A 311 -6.31 5.36 -28.05
C PHE A 311 -5.10 6.19 -28.50
N GLU A 312 -4.54 5.84 -29.66
CA GLU A 312 -3.33 6.49 -30.17
C GLU A 312 -3.51 8.02 -30.32
N LYS A 313 -2.51 8.78 -29.86
CA LYS A 313 -2.50 10.26 -29.87
C LYS A 313 -3.67 10.90 -29.10
N LEU A 314 -4.14 10.25 -28.04
CA LEU A 314 -5.09 10.86 -27.12
C LEU A 314 -4.45 12.05 -26.38
N VAL A 315 -5.05 13.22 -26.50
CA VAL A 315 -4.68 14.43 -25.76
C VAL A 315 -5.90 14.94 -25.00
N LEU A 316 -5.74 15.19 -23.69
CA LEU A 316 -6.79 15.74 -22.83
C LEU A 316 -6.24 16.90 -21.98
N TRP A 317 -7.07 17.92 -21.78
CA TRP A 317 -6.78 19.00 -20.85
C TRP A 317 -6.97 18.55 -19.39
N ASN A 318 -8.11 17.91 -19.10
CA ASN A 318 -8.44 17.52 -17.74
C ASN A 318 -7.62 16.32 -17.25
N ASP A 319 -7.23 15.43 -18.17
CA ASP A 319 -6.31 14.29 -17.98
C ASP A 319 -6.65 13.41 -16.76
N ALA A 320 -7.94 13.27 -16.46
CA ALA A 320 -8.41 12.31 -15.46
C ALA A 320 -8.86 11.05 -16.20
N LEU A 321 -8.02 10.03 -16.15
CA LEU A 321 -8.28 8.72 -16.75
C LEU A 321 -8.14 7.58 -15.74
N ASP A 322 -7.59 7.86 -14.56
CA ASP A 322 -7.48 6.91 -13.46
C ASP A 322 -8.84 6.33 -13.06
N GLY A 323 -8.86 5.04 -12.76
CA GLY A 323 -10.04 4.41 -12.18
C GLY A 323 -10.33 4.89 -10.74
N PRO A 324 -11.58 4.71 -10.26
CA PRO A 324 -11.95 5.06 -8.90
C PRO A 324 -11.14 4.23 -7.90
N ARG A 325 -10.83 4.84 -6.76
CA ARG A 325 -10.19 4.16 -5.64
C ARG A 325 -11.21 3.26 -4.94
N ALA A 326 -10.80 2.06 -4.55
CA ALA A 326 -11.56 1.07 -3.80
C ALA A 326 -12.07 1.64 -2.47
N VAL A 327 -13.36 1.44 -2.20
CA VAL A 327 -14.01 1.88 -0.96
C VAL A 327 -13.49 1.08 0.24
N PRO A 328 -13.59 1.60 1.48
CA PRO A 328 -13.28 0.81 2.67
C PRO A 328 -14.08 -0.49 2.70
N GLY A 329 -13.41 -1.60 3.01
CA GLY A 329 -14.01 -2.92 2.91
C GLY A 329 -12.98 -4.04 2.85
N THR A 330 -13.45 -5.23 2.48
CA THR A 330 -12.60 -6.42 2.34
C THR A 330 -12.40 -6.77 0.86
N TYR A 331 -11.18 -7.17 0.55
CA TYR A 331 -10.71 -7.54 -0.78
C TYR A 331 -9.83 -8.78 -0.68
N ARG A 332 -9.47 -9.35 -1.82
CA ARG A 332 -8.59 -10.52 -1.88
C ARG A 332 -7.52 -10.36 -2.94
N ALA A 333 -6.28 -10.66 -2.57
CA ALA A 333 -5.17 -10.85 -3.49
C ALA A 333 -4.93 -12.35 -3.70
N THR A 334 -4.73 -12.77 -4.94
CA THR A 334 -4.38 -14.14 -5.30
C THR A 334 -3.16 -14.13 -6.21
N LEU A 335 -2.05 -14.72 -5.74
CA LEU A 335 -0.81 -14.86 -6.49
C LEU A 335 -0.74 -16.28 -7.07
N THR A 336 -0.43 -16.39 -8.36
CA THR A 336 -0.37 -17.65 -9.09
C THR A 336 0.91 -17.73 -9.90
N THR A 337 1.63 -18.86 -9.81
CA THR A 337 2.76 -19.19 -10.70
C THR A 337 2.99 -20.70 -10.74
N GLY A 338 3.33 -21.24 -11.92
CA GLY A 338 3.72 -22.65 -12.08
C GLY A 338 2.67 -23.65 -11.56
N GLY A 339 1.38 -23.30 -11.64
CA GLY A 339 0.27 -24.11 -11.11
C GLY A 339 0.04 -24.01 -9.59
N ALA A 340 0.93 -23.35 -8.85
CA ALA A 340 0.71 -23.02 -7.44
C ALA A 340 -0.08 -21.71 -7.31
N SER A 341 -0.97 -21.63 -6.32
CA SER A 341 -1.73 -20.44 -6.01
C SER A 341 -1.79 -20.19 -4.49
N ARG A 342 -1.77 -18.92 -4.11
CA ARG A 342 -1.90 -18.44 -2.72
C ARG A 342 -2.81 -17.24 -2.70
N SER A 343 -3.74 -17.19 -1.75
CA SER A 343 -4.65 -16.06 -1.57
C SER A 343 -4.57 -15.51 -0.16
N VAL A 344 -4.64 -14.17 -0.04
CA VAL A 344 -4.69 -13.47 1.24
C VAL A 344 -5.81 -12.44 1.26
N GLY A 345 -6.33 -12.15 2.46
CA GLY A 345 -7.29 -11.08 2.68
C GLY A 345 -6.62 -9.71 2.64
N ILE A 346 -7.38 -8.70 2.22
CA ILE A 346 -6.99 -7.29 2.28
C ILE A 346 -8.11 -6.55 3.01
N GLU A 347 -7.76 -5.79 4.04
CA GLU A 347 -8.66 -4.86 4.73
C GLU A 347 -8.30 -3.42 4.34
N ILE A 348 -9.25 -2.68 3.76
CA ILE A 348 -9.13 -1.24 3.52
C ILE A 348 -9.96 -0.49 4.54
N ARG A 349 -9.33 0.41 5.30
CA ARG A 349 -9.94 1.27 6.30
C ARG A 349 -10.18 2.68 5.77
N PRO A 350 -11.24 3.38 6.23
CA PRO A 350 -11.46 4.79 5.88
C PRO A 350 -10.32 5.67 6.40
N ASP A 351 -10.05 6.80 5.75
CA ASP A 351 -9.13 7.80 6.30
C ASP A 351 -9.66 8.25 7.67
N PRO A 352 -8.89 8.11 8.76
CA PRO A 352 -9.35 8.45 10.10
C PRO A 352 -9.59 9.96 10.31
N ARG A 353 -9.22 10.79 9.34
CA ARG A 353 -9.44 12.24 9.32
C ARG A 353 -10.68 12.63 8.50
N SER A 354 -11.27 11.69 7.78
CA SER A 354 -12.46 11.91 6.95
C SER A 354 -13.73 11.63 7.76
N GLU A 355 -14.73 12.50 7.63
CA GLU A 355 -16.05 12.32 8.23
C GLU A 355 -17.04 11.64 7.26
N ALA A 356 -16.57 11.23 6.08
CA ALA A 356 -17.43 10.61 5.07
C ALA A 356 -17.97 9.26 5.54
N ALA A 357 -19.29 9.10 5.47
CA ALA A 357 -19.93 7.81 5.69
C ALA A 357 -19.54 6.81 4.57
N PRO A 358 -19.47 5.49 4.86
CA PRO A 358 -19.18 4.46 3.86
C PRO A 358 -20.08 4.57 2.60
N GLU A 359 -21.35 4.89 2.77
CA GLU A 359 -22.31 5.05 1.68
C GLU A 359 -21.96 6.24 0.78
N ALA A 360 -21.41 7.32 1.34
CA ALA A 360 -20.97 8.48 0.56
C ALA A 360 -19.75 8.14 -0.31
N LEU A 361 -18.81 7.34 0.23
CA LEU A 361 -17.67 6.84 -0.54
C LEU A 361 -18.12 5.88 -1.65
N GLN A 362 -19.14 5.06 -1.40
CA GLN A 362 -19.75 4.22 -2.42
C GLN A 362 -20.42 5.06 -3.52
N GLN A 363 -21.16 6.11 -3.17
CA GLN A 363 -21.76 7.02 -4.15
C GLN A 363 -20.71 7.72 -5.01
N GLN A 364 -19.59 8.15 -4.42
CA GLN A 364 -18.46 8.71 -5.16
C GLN A 364 -17.87 7.67 -6.12
N PHE A 365 -17.63 6.45 -5.62
CA PHE A 365 -17.12 5.34 -6.41
C PHE A 365 -18.02 5.06 -7.62
N ASP A 366 -19.31 4.86 -7.41
CA ASP A 366 -20.28 4.52 -8.46
C ASP A 366 -20.36 5.64 -9.51
N PHE A 367 -20.30 6.90 -9.06
CA PHE A 367 -20.32 8.07 -9.93
C PHE A 367 -19.09 8.13 -10.84
N VAL A 368 -17.90 8.00 -10.26
CA VAL A 368 -16.63 8.02 -11.01
C VAL A 368 -16.54 6.80 -11.92
N TRP A 369 -16.94 5.62 -11.44
CA TRP A 369 -16.95 4.39 -12.22
C TRP A 369 -17.87 4.47 -13.43
N GLY A 370 -19.06 5.06 -13.28
CA GLY A 370 -20.00 5.27 -14.39
C GLY A 370 -19.41 6.15 -15.49
N ILE A 371 -18.75 7.26 -15.11
CA ILE A 371 -18.09 8.15 -16.09
C ILE A 371 -16.90 7.44 -16.76
N ASN A 372 -16.08 6.73 -15.99
CA ASN A 372 -14.94 5.96 -16.50
C ASN A 372 -15.38 4.95 -17.58
N ARG A 373 -16.45 4.20 -17.31
CA ARG A 373 -17.02 3.25 -18.28
C ARG A 373 -17.52 3.95 -19.53
N LYS A 374 -18.23 5.07 -19.39
CA LYS A 374 -18.70 5.84 -20.55
C LYS A 374 -17.55 6.40 -21.39
N LEU A 375 -16.49 6.91 -20.76
CA LEU A 375 -15.29 7.37 -21.46
C LEU A 375 -14.63 6.23 -22.22
N THR A 376 -14.57 5.03 -21.63
CA THR A 376 -14.06 3.84 -22.31
C THR A 376 -14.88 3.51 -23.56
N ASP A 377 -16.21 3.56 -23.48
CA ASP A 377 -17.09 3.35 -24.62
C ASP A 377 -16.85 4.40 -25.73
N ILE A 378 -16.70 5.68 -25.35
CA ILE A 378 -16.35 6.76 -26.29
C ILE A 378 -15.01 6.50 -26.98
N HIS A 379 -13.99 6.09 -26.23
CA HIS A 379 -12.65 5.85 -26.77
C HIS A 379 -12.61 4.62 -27.68
N ARG A 380 -13.39 3.56 -27.38
CA ARG A 380 -13.60 2.42 -28.29
C ARG A 380 -14.33 2.84 -29.56
N ALA A 381 -15.36 3.67 -29.46
CA ALA A 381 -16.07 4.21 -30.62
C ALA A 381 -15.16 5.02 -31.55
N ILE A 382 -14.28 5.85 -30.99
CA ILE A 382 -13.29 6.62 -31.78
C ILE A 382 -12.33 5.69 -32.53
N ARG A 383 -11.81 4.63 -31.89
CA ARG A 383 -10.99 3.62 -32.57
C ARG A 383 -11.73 2.98 -33.74
N ARG A 384 -12.97 2.54 -33.52
CA ARG A 384 -13.82 1.94 -34.57
C ARG A 384 -14.09 2.91 -35.72
N ILE A 385 -14.33 4.20 -35.42
CA ILE A 385 -14.51 5.25 -36.42
C ILE A 385 -13.25 5.41 -37.26
N ARG A 386 -12.07 5.54 -36.63
CA ARG A 386 -10.80 5.75 -37.32
C ARG A 386 -10.43 4.57 -38.22
N ASP A 387 -10.59 3.35 -37.72
CA ASP A 387 -10.37 2.14 -38.51
C ASP A 387 -11.30 2.10 -39.74
N THR A 388 -12.61 2.27 -39.53
CA THR A 388 -13.60 2.29 -40.60
C THR A 388 -13.28 3.37 -41.64
N ARG A 389 -12.95 4.59 -41.20
CA ARG A 389 -12.59 5.71 -42.09
C ARG A 389 -11.32 5.42 -42.89
N GLY A 390 -10.30 4.83 -42.27
CA GLY A 390 -9.06 4.44 -42.97
C GLY A 390 -9.32 3.42 -44.09
N GLN A 391 -10.21 2.46 -43.84
CA GLN A 391 -10.64 1.50 -44.87
C GLN A 391 -11.46 2.17 -45.99
N LEU A 392 -12.38 3.08 -45.64
CA LEU A 392 -13.17 3.85 -46.62
C LEU A 392 -12.27 4.71 -47.52
N GLU A 393 -11.28 5.38 -46.95
CA GLU A 393 -10.30 6.18 -47.69
C GLU A 393 -9.47 5.31 -48.64
N THR A 394 -8.97 4.18 -48.16
CA THR A 394 -8.22 3.21 -48.97
C THR A 394 -9.07 2.68 -50.13
N MET A 395 -10.35 2.39 -49.88
CA MET A 395 -11.28 1.98 -50.92
C MET A 395 -11.50 3.10 -51.94
N GLY A 396 -11.76 4.33 -51.47
CA GLY A 396 -11.94 5.53 -52.29
C GLY A 396 -10.78 5.77 -53.24
N GLN A 397 -9.54 5.71 -52.73
CA GLN A 397 -8.32 5.87 -53.54
C GLN A 397 -8.19 4.81 -54.63
N ARG A 398 -8.67 3.58 -54.41
CA ARG A 398 -8.59 2.49 -55.40
C ARG A 398 -9.59 2.65 -56.54
N ILE A 399 -10.76 3.22 -56.24
CA ILE A 399 -11.87 3.37 -57.18
C ILE A 399 -11.93 4.74 -57.86
N ASP A 400 -11.10 5.70 -57.41
CA ASP A 400 -11.07 7.05 -57.94
C ASP A 400 -10.85 7.09 -59.46
N GLY A 401 -11.64 7.92 -60.14
CA GLY A 401 -11.63 8.09 -61.59
C GLY A 401 -12.05 6.87 -62.43
N ARG A 402 -12.46 5.75 -61.81
CA ARG A 402 -12.89 4.55 -62.54
C ARG A 402 -14.38 4.60 -62.89
N GLU A 403 -14.70 4.31 -64.15
CA GLU A 403 -16.09 4.17 -64.59
C GLU A 403 -16.81 3.05 -63.83
N GLY A 404 -18.06 3.30 -63.42
CA GLY A 404 -18.91 2.35 -62.71
C GLY A 404 -18.83 2.38 -61.17
N TYR A 405 -17.95 3.19 -60.58
CA TYR A 405 -17.78 3.27 -59.12
C TYR A 405 -18.29 4.56 -58.47
N ALA A 406 -18.90 5.48 -59.24
CA ALA A 406 -19.29 6.81 -58.75
C ALA A 406 -20.26 6.74 -57.56
N GLU A 407 -21.24 5.83 -57.59
CA GLU A 407 -22.20 5.65 -56.49
C GLU A 407 -21.52 5.15 -55.21
N LEU A 408 -20.59 4.20 -55.34
CA LEU A 408 -19.84 3.68 -54.19
C LEU A 408 -18.91 4.74 -53.60
N ALA A 409 -18.22 5.51 -54.46
CA ALA A 409 -17.36 6.60 -54.03
C ALA A 409 -18.15 7.68 -53.28
N GLN A 410 -19.34 8.05 -53.77
CA GLN A 410 -20.21 9.00 -53.09
C GLN A 410 -20.69 8.44 -51.74
N ALA A 411 -21.18 7.20 -51.69
CA ALA A 411 -21.65 6.58 -50.46
C ALA A 411 -20.52 6.45 -49.40
N ALA A 412 -19.29 6.15 -49.84
CA ALA A 412 -18.12 6.09 -48.96
C ALA A 412 -17.75 7.47 -48.43
N GLY A 413 -17.78 8.51 -49.28
CA GLY A 413 -17.57 9.90 -48.87
C GLY A 413 -18.60 10.36 -47.84
N ASP A 414 -19.88 10.17 -48.14
CA ASP A 414 -20.99 10.56 -47.26
C ASP A 414 -20.90 9.85 -45.90
N LEU A 415 -20.58 8.55 -45.87
CA LEU A 415 -20.40 7.82 -44.63
C LEU A 415 -19.17 8.33 -43.86
N GLY A 416 -18.05 8.57 -44.56
CA GLY A 416 -16.83 9.10 -43.97
C GLY A 416 -17.03 10.47 -43.31
N GLU A 417 -17.81 11.36 -43.94
CA GLU A 417 -18.17 12.67 -43.39
C GLU A 417 -19.04 12.54 -42.13
N LYS A 418 -20.06 11.68 -42.15
CA LYS A 418 -20.91 11.42 -40.97
C LYS A 418 -20.10 10.87 -39.80
N LEU A 419 -19.21 9.91 -40.07
CA LEU A 419 -18.30 9.35 -39.06
C LEU A 419 -17.35 10.41 -38.49
N THR A 420 -16.84 11.31 -39.35
CA THR A 420 -16.01 12.46 -38.92
C THR A 420 -16.78 13.37 -37.97
N GLY A 421 -18.02 13.70 -38.29
CA GLY A 421 -18.86 14.53 -37.43
C GLY A 421 -19.08 13.94 -36.03
N ILE A 422 -19.24 12.61 -35.95
CA ILE A 422 -19.35 11.90 -34.66
C ILE A 422 -18.04 11.95 -33.88
N GLU A 423 -16.90 11.66 -34.54
CA GLU A 423 -15.59 11.75 -33.88
C GLU A 423 -15.34 13.16 -33.35
N GLU A 424 -15.62 14.21 -34.13
CA GLU A 424 -15.43 15.60 -33.74
C GLU A 424 -16.39 16.07 -32.63
N ALA A 425 -17.54 15.42 -32.48
CA ALA A 425 -18.44 15.65 -31.34
C ALA A 425 -17.90 14.98 -30.07
N LEU A 426 -17.33 13.78 -30.19
CA LEU A 426 -16.81 12.99 -29.08
C LEU A 426 -15.43 13.45 -28.61
N TYR A 427 -14.53 13.82 -29.54
CA TYR A 427 -13.13 14.16 -29.34
C TYR A 427 -12.67 15.33 -30.21
N GLN A 428 -11.74 16.14 -29.72
CA GLN A 428 -11.15 17.22 -30.51
C GLN A 428 -10.00 16.67 -31.36
N THR A 429 -10.26 16.44 -32.64
CA THR A 429 -9.32 15.79 -33.59
C THR A 429 -8.10 16.65 -33.94
N ARG A 430 -8.12 17.96 -33.64
CA ARG A 430 -7.04 18.91 -33.91
C ARG A 430 -5.96 18.98 -32.82
N LEU A 431 -6.08 18.20 -31.75
CA LEU A 431 -5.12 18.22 -30.65
C LEU A 431 -3.88 17.39 -31.01
N GLU A 432 -2.72 18.01 -30.93
CA GLU A 432 -1.41 17.36 -31.08
C GLU A 432 -0.56 17.50 -29.80
N ALA A 433 -0.80 18.56 -29.03
CA ALA A 433 -0.09 18.87 -27.79
C ALA A 433 -1.04 19.24 -26.63
N ARG A 434 -0.56 19.02 -25.40
CA ARG A 434 -1.33 19.23 -24.15
C ARG A 434 -1.92 20.65 -24.00
N GLN A 435 -1.33 21.66 -24.63
CA GLN A 435 -1.79 23.05 -24.55
C GLN A 435 -2.74 23.47 -25.70
N ASP A 436 -2.92 22.63 -26.72
CA ASP A 436 -3.84 22.90 -27.83
C ASP A 436 -5.31 23.10 -27.39
N PRO A 437 -5.81 22.51 -26.29
CA PRO A 437 -7.15 22.81 -25.79
C PRO A 437 -7.40 24.28 -25.44
N LEU A 438 -6.35 25.11 -25.33
CA LEU A 438 -6.47 26.57 -25.21
C LEU A 438 -6.94 27.24 -26.52
N ASN A 439 -6.65 26.61 -27.66
CA ASN A 439 -7.00 27.10 -29.00
C ASN A 439 -8.22 26.39 -29.59
N TYR A 440 -8.41 25.11 -29.24
CA TYR A 440 -9.48 24.27 -29.77
C TYR A 440 -10.39 23.78 -28.64
N PRO A 441 -11.70 24.08 -28.66
CA PRO A 441 -12.61 23.71 -27.58
C PRO A 441 -12.62 22.20 -27.30
N ILE A 442 -12.61 21.86 -26.02
CA ILE A 442 -12.73 20.48 -25.56
C ILE A 442 -14.09 19.87 -25.92
N ARG A 443 -14.11 18.55 -26.12
CA ARG A 443 -15.30 17.77 -26.54
C ARG A 443 -15.81 16.86 -25.43
N LEU A 444 -16.81 16.02 -25.73
CA LEU A 444 -17.55 15.25 -24.73
C LEU A 444 -16.64 14.41 -23.83
N ASN A 445 -15.62 13.75 -24.40
CA ASN A 445 -14.71 12.93 -23.61
C ASN A 445 -13.92 13.77 -22.57
N ASP A 446 -13.33 14.88 -22.96
CA ASP A 446 -12.53 15.71 -22.04
C ASP A 446 -13.42 16.46 -21.04
N LYS A 447 -14.65 16.87 -21.44
CA LYS A 447 -15.64 17.43 -20.50
C LYS A 447 -16.02 16.42 -19.43
N LEU A 448 -16.31 15.17 -19.81
CA LEU A 448 -16.60 14.08 -18.87
C LEU A 448 -15.39 13.78 -17.97
N ALA A 449 -14.17 13.78 -18.53
CA ALA A 449 -12.95 13.65 -17.73
C ALA A 449 -12.83 14.78 -16.70
N GLY A 450 -13.20 16.02 -17.03
CA GLY A 450 -13.27 17.13 -16.09
C GLY A 450 -14.24 16.91 -14.93
N VAL A 451 -15.45 16.40 -15.22
CA VAL A 451 -16.43 16.04 -14.17
C VAL A 451 -15.89 14.92 -13.27
N MET A 452 -15.28 13.89 -13.87
CA MET A 452 -14.67 12.79 -13.15
C MET A 452 -13.53 13.26 -12.24
N ARG A 453 -12.67 14.17 -12.73
CA ARG A 453 -11.58 14.77 -11.96
C ARG A 453 -12.11 15.50 -10.73
N GLY A 454 -13.11 16.35 -10.90
CA GLY A 454 -13.72 17.11 -9.82
C GLY A 454 -14.33 16.21 -8.75
N ALA A 455 -15.04 15.15 -9.19
CA ALA A 455 -15.67 14.21 -8.26
C ALA A 455 -14.69 13.28 -7.54
N SER A 456 -13.48 13.08 -8.08
CA SER A 456 -12.47 12.19 -7.50
C SER A 456 -11.61 12.85 -6.41
N ILE A 457 -11.79 14.15 -6.15
CA ILE A 457 -11.02 14.88 -5.15
C ILE A 457 -11.69 14.76 -3.78
N GLY A 458 -10.93 14.29 -2.77
CA GLY A 458 -11.43 14.17 -1.40
C GLY A 458 -12.40 13.01 -1.20
N ASP A 459 -12.99 12.97 -0.01
CA ASP A 459 -13.93 11.93 0.43
C ASP A 459 -15.31 12.57 0.63
N HIS A 460 -16.14 12.59 -0.40
CA HIS A 460 -17.50 13.13 -0.34
C HIS A 460 -18.35 12.55 -1.47
N PRO A 461 -19.70 12.52 -1.33
CA PRO A 461 -20.54 12.11 -2.45
C PRO A 461 -20.48 13.16 -3.58
N PRO A 462 -20.81 12.79 -4.82
CA PRO A 462 -20.84 13.74 -5.93
C PRO A 462 -21.90 14.83 -5.66
N PRO A 463 -21.58 16.13 -5.84
CA PRO A 463 -22.56 17.19 -5.65
C PRO A 463 -23.65 17.12 -6.73
N ALA A 464 -24.85 17.59 -6.41
CA ALA A 464 -26.00 17.59 -7.33
C ALA A 464 -25.69 18.26 -8.69
N SER A 465 -24.88 19.31 -8.70
CA SER A 465 -24.42 19.96 -9.93
C SER A 465 -23.55 19.05 -10.79
N ALA A 466 -22.64 18.27 -10.21
CA ALA A 466 -21.83 17.31 -10.95
C ALA A 466 -22.69 16.17 -11.52
N ILE A 467 -23.71 15.73 -10.78
CA ILE A 467 -24.71 14.76 -11.26
C ILE A 467 -25.45 15.29 -12.48
N ALA A 468 -25.99 16.51 -12.40
CA ALA A 468 -26.69 17.11 -13.52
C ALA A 468 -25.81 17.25 -14.78
N VAL A 469 -24.58 17.73 -14.61
CA VAL A 469 -23.63 17.89 -15.74
C VAL A 469 -23.22 16.53 -16.31
N ARG A 470 -22.98 15.51 -15.47
CA ARG A 470 -22.74 14.14 -15.94
C ARG A 470 -23.91 13.67 -16.81
N ASP A 471 -25.14 13.79 -16.33
CA ASP A 471 -26.31 13.24 -17.02
C ASP A 471 -26.53 13.92 -18.38
N GLU A 472 -26.29 15.23 -18.46
CA GLU A 472 -26.31 15.99 -19.71
C GLU A 472 -25.25 15.47 -20.71
N LEU A 473 -23.99 15.40 -20.28
CA LEU A 473 -22.87 15.00 -21.13
C LEU A 473 -22.93 13.52 -21.53
N VAL A 474 -23.37 12.64 -20.62
CA VAL A 474 -23.60 11.22 -20.92
C VAL A 474 -24.72 11.08 -21.94
N GLY A 475 -25.83 11.83 -21.77
CA GLY A 475 -26.92 11.82 -22.76
C GLY A 475 -26.49 12.34 -24.13
N GLU A 476 -25.61 13.35 -24.18
CA GLU A 476 -24.99 13.81 -25.43
C GLU A 476 -24.11 12.74 -26.08
N ALA A 477 -23.25 12.08 -25.29
CA ALA A 477 -22.41 11.00 -25.78
C ALA A 477 -23.24 9.81 -26.28
N GLU A 478 -24.30 9.43 -25.58
CA GLU A 478 -25.17 8.33 -25.98
C GLU A 478 -25.88 8.57 -27.31
N ARG A 479 -26.26 9.83 -27.62
CA ARG A 479 -26.79 10.19 -28.93
C ARG A 479 -25.76 9.95 -30.05
N GLN A 480 -24.50 10.33 -29.81
CA GLN A 480 -23.42 10.12 -30.78
C GLN A 480 -23.09 8.63 -30.96
N LEU A 481 -23.03 7.87 -29.87
CA LEU A 481 -22.78 6.43 -29.90
C LEU A 481 -23.92 5.67 -30.60
N SER A 482 -25.17 6.05 -30.35
CA SER A 482 -26.33 5.44 -31.01
C SER A 482 -26.36 5.76 -32.51
N GLU A 483 -25.99 6.98 -32.90
CA GLU A 483 -25.89 7.33 -34.32
C GLU A 483 -24.73 6.59 -35.00
N LEU A 484 -23.61 6.38 -34.31
CA LEU A 484 -22.53 5.52 -34.81
C LEU A 484 -23.03 4.10 -35.05
N ASP A 485 -23.71 3.49 -34.08
CA ASP A 485 -24.25 2.14 -34.24
C ASP A 485 -25.24 2.05 -35.40
N ARG A 486 -26.09 3.07 -35.58
CA ARG A 486 -26.99 3.17 -36.74
C ARG A 486 -26.20 3.22 -38.06
N LEU A 487 -25.19 4.08 -38.16
CA LEU A 487 -24.37 4.19 -39.37
C LEU A 487 -23.65 2.88 -39.71
N LEU A 488 -23.12 2.18 -38.71
CA LEU A 488 -22.40 0.93 -38.92
C LEU A 488 -23.34 -0.24 -39.24
N ASN A 489 -24.54 -0.29 -38.65
CA ASN A 489 -25.49 -1.37 -38.91
C ASN A 489 -26.33 -1.16 -40.18
N ASP A 490 -26.51 0.09 -40.61
CA ASP A 490 -27.37 0.41 -41.75
C ASP A 490 -26.57 0.90 -42.97
N ASP A 491 -25.86 2.02 -42.82
CA ASP A 491 -25.19 2.72 -43.92
C ASP A 491 -23.98 1.91 -44.41
N LEU A 492 -23.15 1.39 -43.50
CA LEU A 492 -22.00 0.54 -43.83
C LEU A 492 -22.43 -0.80 -44.44
N VAL A 493 -23.50 -1.42 -43.95
CA VAL A 493 -24.03 -2.67 -44.55
C VAL A 493 -24.52 -2.45 -45.97
N ARG A 494 -25.21 -1.33 -46.23
CA ARG A 494 -25.61 -0.95 -47.61
C ARG A 494 -24.39 -0.69 -48.49
N LEU A 495 -23.39 0.02 -47.97
CA LEU A 495 -22.13 0.27 -48.69
C LEU A 495 -21.40 -1.04 -49.02
N ASN A 496 -21.32 -1.97 -48.07
CA ASN A 496 -20.71 -3.30 -48.28
C ASN A 496 -21.47 -4.13 -49.31
N THR A 497 -22.81 -4.02 -49.35
CA THR A 497 -23.63 -4.67 -50.38
C THR A 497 -23.31 -4.11 -51.77
N LEU A 498 -23.14 -2.79 -51.89
CA LEU A 498 -22.76 -2.14 -53.14
C LEU A 498 -21.34 -2.55 -53.56
N ALA A 499 -20.38 -2.52 -52.63
CA ALA A 499 -19.00 -2.96 -52.85
C ALA A 499 -18.94 -4.42 -53.33
N ALA A 500 -19.72 -5.31 -52.72
CA ALA A 500 -19.80 -6.72 -53.12
C ALA A 500 -20.34 -6.88 -54.55
N SER A 501 -21.34 -6.08 -54.96
CA SER A 501 -21.85 -6.13 -56.34
C SER A 501 -20.80 -5.71 -57.38
N LEU A 502 -19.84 -4.88 -56.96
CA LEU A 502 -18.68 -4.43 -57.75
C LEU A 502 -17.42 -5.29 -57.53
N ARG A 503 -17.54 -6.42 -56.82
CA ARG A 503 -16.45 -7.37 -56.50
C ARG A 503 -15.29 -6.73 -55.72
N LEU A 504 -15.59 -5.75 -54.87
CA LEU A 504 -14.64 -5.16 -53.94
C LEU A 504 -14.74 -5.82 -52.56
N PRO A 505 -13.64 -5.86 -51.79
CA PRO A 505 -13.67 -6.30 -50.40
C PRO A 505 -14.64 -5.45 -49.56
N ALA A 506 -15.27 -6.09 -48.58
CA ALA A 506 -16.08 -5.38 -47.58
C ALA A 506 -15.18 -4.62 -46.61
N ILE A 507 -15.70 -3.51 -46.10
CA ILE A 507 -15.16 -2.80 -44.94
C ILE A 507 -15.58 -3.58 -43.70
N ILE A 508 -14.62 -3.91 -42.84
CA ILE A 508 -14.85 -4.65 -41.60
C ILE A 508 -14.73 -3.68 -40.42
N THR A 509 -15.41 -3.98 -39.31
CA THR A 509 -15.24 -3.22 -38.07
C THR A 509 -14.71 -4.12 -36.98
N GLU A 510 -13.79 -3.63 -36.13
CA GLU A 510 -13.34 -4.37 -34.96
C GLU A 510 -14.53 -4.90 -34.13
N GLY A 511 -14.65 -6.23 -34.01
CA GLY A 511 -15.69 -6.91 -33.25
C GLY A 511 -16.55 -7.92 -34.01
N GLU A 512 -16.40 -8.04 -35.34
CA GLU A 512 -17.01 -9.10 -36.18
C GLU A 512 -16.00 -10.07 -36.80
#